data_AF-R7I950-F1
#
_entry.id   AF-R7I950-F1
#
_cell.length_a   1.000
_cell.length_b   1.000
_cell.length_c   1.000
_cell.angle_alpha   90.00
_cell.angle_beta   90.00
_cell.angle_gamma   90.00
#
_symmetry.space_group_name_H-M   'P 1'
#
loop_
_entity.id
_entity.type
_entity.pdbx_description
1 polymer ?
#
loop_
_entity_poly.entity_id
_entity_poly.type
_entity_poly.pdbx_seq_one_letter_code
_entity_poly.pdbx_strand_id
1 'polypeptide(L)'
;MKPLAEWIELKEREALLCLLTMSPRFYPTLFDFSSPWKIDLLAFMEANFREDLTLEEFASYTGRSLATFKRDFAKISPLTPEKWLLAEDHRKVSDVYLEAGFRNRSHFSTTFRKRYGVTPAEAGREPESVSF
;
A
#
# COMPACT_ATOMS: atom_id res chain seq x y z
N MET A 1 26.53 39.08 10.70
CA MET A 1 27.64 38.65 9.81
C MET A 1 27.32 37.24 9.36
N LYS A 2 27.10 37.00 8.06
CA LYS A 2 26.82 35.65 7.55
C LYS A 2 28.15 34.88 7.57
N PRO A 3 28.22 33.66 8.13
CA PRO A 3 29.49 32.93 8.17
C PRO A 3 29.98 32.69 6.74
N LEU A 4 31.30 32.78 6.54
CA LEU A 4 31.92 32.49 5.25
C LEU A 4 31.64 31.01 4.91
N ALA A 5 31.25 30.72 3.67
CA ALA A 5 30.85 29.37 3.25
C ALA A 5 31.92 28.32 3.56
N GLU A 6 33.20 28.67 3.37
CA GLU A 6 34.35 27.84 3.72
C GLU A 6 34.39 27.43 5.19
N TRP A 7 33.94 28.31 6.09
CA TRP A 7 33.91 28.07 7.53
C TRP A 7 32.80 27.08 7.90
N ILE A 8 31.67 27.15 7.21
CA ILE A 8 30.55 26.20 7.38
C ILE A 8 30.98 24.82 6.87
N GLU A 9 31.54 24.75 5.66
CA GLU A 9 32.00 23.50 5.06
C GLU A 9 33.05 22.80 5.93
N LEU A 10 34.00 23.57 6.49
CA LEU A 10 34.98 23.05 7.43
C LEU A 10 34.31 22.43 8.67
N LYS A 11 33.33 23.13 9.26
CA LYS A 11 32.64 22.67 10.47
C LYS A 11 31.74 21.48 10.22
N GLU A 12 31.10 21.41 9.05
CA GLU A 12 30.32 20.23 8.64
C GLU A 12 31.22 18.99 8.53
N ARG A 13 32.38 19.14 7.87
CA ARG A 13 33.31 18.02 7.69
C ARG A 13 33.91 17.55 9.02
N GLU A 14 34.28 18.47 9.91
CA GLU A 14 34.75 18.14 11.26
C GLU A 14 33.67 17.38 12.06
N ALA A 15 32.41 17.85 12.02
CA ALA A 15 31.32 17.21 12.74
C ALA A 15 31.05 15.78 12.25
N LEU A 16 31.05 15.56 10.92
CA LEU A 16 30.87 14.23 10.33
C LEU A 16 32.01 13.27 10.74
N LEU A 17 33.26 13.73 10.69
CA LEU A 17 34.41 12.93 11.11
C LEU A 17 34.36 12.58 12.61
N CYS A 18 33.97 13.54 13.46
CA CYS A 18 33.78 13.29 14.88
C CYS A 18 32.72 12.21 15.13
N LEU A 19 31.55 12.30 14.48
CA LEU A 19 30.48 11.31 14.64
C LEU A 19 30.93 9.91 14.18
N LEU A 20 31.61 9.82 13.04
CA LEU A 20 32.12 8.56 12.51
C LEU A 20 33.19 7.90 13.39
N THR A 21 34.07 8.71 13.96
CA THR A 21 35.16 8.22 14.83
C THR A 21 34.67 7.86 16.24
N MET A 22 33.63 8.52 16.73
CA MET A 22 33.05 8.24 18.05
C MET A 22 32.39 6.86 18.11
N SER A 23 31.72 6.40 17.05
CA SER A 23 31.11 5.07 17.03
C SER A 23 30.72 4.60 15.63
N PRO A 24 30.98 3.33 15.28
CA PRO A 24 30.51 2.73 14.03
C PRO A 24 28.99 2.77 13.84
N ARG A 25 28.20 2.95 14.92
CA ARG A 25 26.73 3.00 14.87
C ARG A 25 26.18 4.15 14.05
N PHE A 26 26.98 5.19 13.77
CA PHE A 26 26.55 6.35 13.00
C PHE A 26 26.68 6.16 11.49
N TYR A 27 27.42 5.14 11.01
CA TYR A 27 27.57 4.86 9.58
C TYR A 27 26.23 4.65 8.86
N PRO A 28 25.32 3.79 9.35
CA PRO A 28 24.03 3.58 8.69
C PRO A 28 23.20 4.86 8.62
N THR A 29 23.21 5.70 9.64
CA THR A 29 22.37 6.92 9.67
C THR A 29 22.94 8.07 8.82
N LEU A 30 24.27 8.23 8.80
CA LEU A 30 24.93 9.32 8.07
C LEU A 30 25.13 9.01 6.57
N PHE A 31 25.18 7.72 6.21
CA PHE A 31 25.46 7.25 4.85
C PHE A 31 24.34 6.35 4.32
N ASP A 32 23.10 6.51 4.80
CA ASP A 32 21.91 5.94 4.16
C ASP A 32 21.60 6.72 2.88
N PHE A 33 22.28 6.36 1.78
CA PHE A 33 21.98 6.88 0.45
C PHE A 33 20.94 6.05 -0.30
N SER A 34 20.28 5.11 0.39
CA SER A 34 19.07 4.52 -0.17
C SER A 34 18.00 5.62 -0.23
N SER A 35 17.22 5.66 -1.31
CA SER A 35 15.99 6.46 -1.28
C SER A 35 15.19 5.98 -0.06
N PRO A 36 14.84 6.85 0.89
CA PRO A 36 14.39 6.43 2.20
C PRO A 36 13.23 5.44 2.03
N TRP A 37 13.45 4.20 2.46
CA TRP A 37 12.41 3.33 3.02
C TRP A 37 11.08 3.28 2.29
N LYS A 38 11.08 3.28 0.96
CA LYS A 38 9.85 3.00 0.21
C LYS A 38 9.52 1.53 0.42
N ILE A 39 8.64 1.26 1.40
CA ILE A 39 7.92 -0.01 1.48
C ILE A 39 7.40 -0.30 0.07
N ASP A 40 7.59 -1.54 -0.38
CA ASP A 40 7.12 -1.98 -1.67
C ASP A 40 5.62 -1.69 -1.73
N LEU A 41 5.28 -0.78 -2.65
CA LEU A 41 3.96 -0.19 -2.71
C LEU A 41 2.93 -1.26 -3.06
N LEU A 42 3.27 -2.16 -4.00
CA LEU A 42 2.34 -3.21 -4.40
C LEU A 42 2.18 -4.23 -3.28
N ALA A 43 3.28 -4.67 -2.66
CA ALA A 43 3.22 -5.62 -1.55
C ALA A 43 2.41 -5.06 -0.36
N PHE A 44 2.56 -3.77 -0.04
CA PHE A 44 1.77 -3.12 1.00
C PHE A 44 0.29 -3.06 0.63
N MET A 45 -0.04 -2.71 -0.62
CA MET A 45 -1.43 -2.72 -1.08
C MET A 45 -2.04 -4.13 -1.05
N GLU A 46 -1.33 -5.15 -1.52
CA GLU A 46 -1.77 -6.55 -1.48
C GLU A 46 -1.97 -7.08 -0.06
N ALA A 47 -1.17 -6.60 0.90
CA ALA A 47 -1.33 -6.98 2.29
C ALA A 47 -2.49 -6.26 2.99
N ASN A 48 -2.86 -5.05 2.56
CA ASN A 48 -3.76 -4.15 3.29
C ASN A 48 -5.01 -3.71 2.51
N PHE A 49 -5.29 -4.22 1.30
CA PHE A 49 -6.46 -3.81 0.50
C PHE A 49 -7.83 -4.08 1.15
N ARG A 50 -7.86 -4.85 2.25
CA ARG A 50 -9.05 -5.17 3.05
C ARG A 50 -9.27 -4.23 4.23
N GLU A 51 -8.22 -3.51 4.61
CA GLU A 51 -8.32 -2.50 5.64
C GLU A 51 -9.10 -1.32 5.06
N ASP A 52 -9.90 -0.66 5.90
CA ASP A 52 -10.66 0.54 5.53
C ASP A 52 -9.71 1.75 5.44
N LEU A 53 -8.77 1.68 4.50
CA LEU A 53 -7.74 2.67 4.25
C LEU A 53 -8.08 3.51 3.03
N THR A 54 -8.01 4.82 3.21
CA THR A 54 -8.05 5.79 2.14
C THR A 54 -6.77 5.74 1.30
N LEU A 55 -6.82 6.26 0.07
CA LEU A 55 -5.62 6.36 -0.77
C LEU A 55 -4.55 7.28 -0.17
N GLU A 56 -4.97 8.29 0.58
CA GLU A 56 -4.11 9.19 1.33
C GLU A 56 -3.34 8.41 2.41
N GLU A 57 -3.97 7.46 3.09
CA GLU A 57 -3.32 6.58 4.06
C GLU A 57 -2.38 5.58 3.41
N PHE A 58 -2.77 4.94 2.29
CA PHE A 58 -1.83 4.11 1.50
C PHE A 58 -0.58 4.89 1.06
N ALA A 59 -0.77 6.14 0.62
CA ALA A 59 0.34 7.01 0.27
C ALA A 59 1.22 7.32 1.49
N SER A 60 0.60 7.71 2.61
CA SER A 60 1.28 8.04 3.87
C SER A 60 2.10 6.86 4.41
N TYR A 61 1.50 5.67 4.52
CA TYR A 61 2.18 4.47 5.04
C TYR A 61 3.32 3.99 4.15
N THR A 62 3.24 4.25 2.84
CA THR A 62 4.31 3.93 1.91
C THR A 62 5.34 5.06 1.75
N GLY A 63 5.29 6.10 2.60
CA GLY A 63 6.24 7.21 2.63
C GLY A 63 6.15 8.14 1.41
N ARG A 64 4.95 8.29 0.84
CA ARG A 64 4.72 9.03 -0.41
C ARG A 64 3.64 10.10 -0.22
N SER A 65 3.78 11.23 -0.91
CA SER A 65 2.63 12.10 -1.16
C SER A 65 1.64 11.39 -2.09
N LEU A 66 0.34 11.74 -2.03
CA LEU A 66 -0.69 11.13 -2.90
C LEU A 66 -0.32 11.20 -4.40
N ALA A 67 0.20 12.34 -4.86
CA ALA A 67 0.66 12.50 -6.24
C ALA A 67 1.83 11.57 -6.58
N THR A 68 2.78 11.40 -5.65
CA THR A 68 3.91 10.47 -5.84
C THR A 68 3.45 9.03 -5.82
N PHE A 69 2.52 8.68 -4.94
CA PHE A 69 1.90 7.35 -4.86
C PHE A 69 1.22 6.98 -6.18
N LYS A 70 0.32 7.83 -6.71
CA LYS A 70 -0.36 7.59 -7.99
C LYS A 70 0.63 7.44 -9.15
N ARG A 71 1.66 8.29 -9.21
CA ARG A 71 2.72 8.23 -10.23
C ARG A 71 3.58 6.96 -10.12
N ASP A 72 3.94 6.54 -8.91
CA ASP A 72 4.73 5.33 -8.70
C ASP A 72 3.89 4.07 -8.97
N PHE A 73 2.61 4.05 -8.59
CA PHE A 73 1.69 2.95 -8.89
C PHE A 73 1.49 2.74 -10.39
N ALA A 74 1.37 3.83 -11.17
CA ALA A 74 1.23 3.75 -12.62
C ALA A 74 2.44 3.11 -13.34
N LYS A 75 3.59 2.99 -12.68
CA LYS A 75 4.78 2.29 -13.23
C LYS A 75 4.70 0.77 -13.06
N ILE A 76 3.90 0.31 -12.10
CA ILE A 76 3.84 -1.11 -11.70
C ILE A 76 2.50 -1.77 -12.03
N SER A 77 1.45 -0.98 -12.28
CA SER A 77 0.12 -1.47 -12.62
C SER A 77 -0.47 -0.68 -13.80
N PRO A 78 -1.18 -1.34 -14.72
CA PRO A 78 -1.93 -0.67 -15.78
C PRO A 78 -3.24 -0.03 -15.28
N LEU A 79 -3.66 -0.33 -14.05
CA LEU A 79 -4.86 0.24 -13.43
C LEU A 79 -4.52 1.47 -12.58
N THR A 80 -5.52 2.28 -12.27
CA THR A 80 -5.38 3.28 -11.18
C THR A 80 -5.48 2.57 -9.83
N PRO A 81 -4.91 3.12 -8.74
CA PRO A 81 -5.00 2.52 -7.41
C PRO A 81 -6.46 2.23 -6.99
N GLU A 82 -7.38 3.16 -7.28
CA GLU A 82 -8.81 3.01 -6.99
C GLU A 82 -9.41 1.78 -7.69
N LYS A 83 -9.13 1.64 -9.00
CA LYS A 83 -9.64 0.51 -9.80
C LYS A 83 -9.00 -0.81 -9.40
N TRP A 84 -7.74 -0.78 -8.98
CA TRP A 84 -7.04 -1.97 -8.51
C TRP A 84 -7.63 -2.49 -7.21
N LEU A 85 -7.91 -1.61 -6.24
CA LEU A 85 -8.55 -1.98 -4.97
C LEU A 85 -9.92 -2.66 -5.20
N LEU A 86 -10.75 -2.06 -6.07
CA LEU A 86 -12.05 -2.65 -6.45
C LEU A 86 -11.89 -4.03 -7.13
N ALA A 87 -10.90 -4.17 -8.01
CA ALA A 87 -10.68 -5.42 -8.72
C ALA A 87 -10.23 -6.56 -7.79
N GLU A 88 -9.33 -6.27 -6.84
CA GLU A 88 -8.84 -7.27 -5.89
C GLU A 88 -9.90 -7.66 -4.85
N ASP A 89 -10.71 -6.71 -4.40
CA ASP A 89 -11.84 -7.00 -3.51
C ASP A 89 -12.86 -7.93 -4.19
N HIS A 90 -13.27 -7.62 -5.42
CA HIS A 90 -14.18 -8.47 -6.19
C HIS A 90 -13.61 -9.85 -6.52
N ARG A 91 -12.32 -9.97 -6.82
CA ARG A 91 -11.67 -11.28 -7.06
C ARG A 91 -11.81 -12.17 -5.84
N LYS A 92 -11.55 -11.66 -4.65
CA LYS A 92 -11.65 -12.47 -3.44
C LYS A 92 -13.08 -12.78 -3.03
N VAL A 93 -14.03 -11.85 -3.21
CA VAL A 93 -15.47 -12.15 -3.08
C VAL A 93 -15.85 -13.30 -4.02
N SER A 94 -15.31 -13.31 -5.24
CA SER A 94 -15.55 -14.38 -6.19
C SER A 94 -14.90 -15.72 -5.81
N ASP A 95 -13.91 -15.72 -4.91
CA ASP A 95 -13.14 -16.88 -4.42
C ASP A 95 -13.59 -17.43 -3.07
N VAL A 96 -14.60 -16.83 -2.43
CA VAL A 96 -15.22 -17.32 -1.18
C VAL A 96 -15.66 -18.79 -1.27
N TYR A 97 -15.97 -19.29 -2.48
CA TYR A 97 -16.29 -20.71 -2.69
C TYR A 97 -15.15 -21.65 -2.30
N LEU A 98 -13.89 -21.27 -2.52
CA LEU A 98 -12.73 -22.08 -2.18
C LEU A 98 -12.58 -22.19 -0.66
N GLU A 99 -12.72 -21.07 0.05
CA GLU A 99 -12.68 -21.02 1.52
C GLU A 99 -13.82 -21.83 2.15
N ALA A 100 -14.99 -21.85 1.50
CA ALA A 100 -16.14 -22.67 1.90
C ALA A 100 -16.00 -24.17 1.54
N GLY A 101 -14.86 -24.61 1.00
CA GLY A 101 -14.57 -26.01 0.69
C GLY A 101 -15.14 -26.52 -0.65
N PHE A 102 -15.61 -25.62 -1.51
CA PHE A 102 -16.12 -25.99 -2.84
C PHE A 102 -14.99 -26.03 -3.86
N ARG A 103 -14.95 -27.10 -4.67
CA ARG A 103 -13.94 -27.27 -5.72
C ARG A 103 -14.12 -26.32 -6.91
N ASN A 104 -15.34 -25.79 -7.13
CA ASN A 104 -15.62 -24.87 -8.23
C ASN A 104 -16.79 -23.93 -7.92
N ARG A 105 -16.82 -22.81 -8.65
CA ARG A 105 -17.82 -21.74 -8.53
C ARG A 105 -19.25 -22.19 -8.83
N SER A 106 -19.43 -23.08 -9.81
CA SER A 106 -20.76 -23.56 -10.21
C SER A 106 -21.45 -24.30 -9.07
N HIS A 107 -20.75 -25.24 -8.43
CA HIS A 107 -21.30 -26.01 -7.31
C HIS A 107 -21.64 -25.12 -6.11
N PHE A 108 -20.78 -24.15 -5.79
CA PHE A 108 -21.05 -23.16 -4.75
C PHE A 108 -22.26 -22.29 -5.10
N SER A 109 -22.30 -21.73 -6.31
CA SER A 109 -23.38 -20.83 -6.72
C SER A 109 -24.75 -21.52 -6.74
N THR A 110 -24.81 -22.78 -7.19
CA THR A 110 -26.05 -23.57 -7.17
C THR A 110 -26.46 -23.94 -5.75
N THR A 111 -25.51 -24.33 -4.88
CA THR A 111 -25.79 -24.71 -3.49
C THR A 111 -26.18 -23.51 -2.63
N PHE A 112 -25.47 -22.38 -2.80
CA PHE A 112 -25.75 -21.11 -2.13
C PHE A 112 -27.15 -20.60 -2.50
N ARG A 113 -27.51 -20.59 -3.79
CA ARG A 113 -28.86 -20.21 -4.24
C ARG A 113 -29.94 -21.16 -3.73
N LYS A 114 -29.69 -22.47 -3.67
CA LYS A 114 -30.62 -23.43 -3.08
C LYS A 114 -30.86 -23.17 -1.58
N ARG A 115 -29.84 -22.70 -0.86
CA ARG A 115 -29.91 -22.48 0.59
C ARG A 115 -30.44 -21.10 0.98
N TYR A 116 -30.07 -20.06 0.24
CA TYR A 116 -30.34 -18.66 0.57
C TYR A 116 -31.26 -17.95 -0.43
N GLY A 117 -31.68 -18.62 -1.50
CA GLY A 117 -32.58 -18.07 -2.52
C GLY A 117 -31.94 -17.09 -3.51
N VAL A 118 -30.78 -16.51 -3.16
CA VAL A 118 -30.04 -15.54 -3.98
C VAL A 118 -28.66 -16.08 -4.37
N THR A 119 -28.02 -15.52 -5.40
CA THR A 119 -26.64 -15.86 -5.76
C THR A 119 -25.62 -15.13 -4.88
N PRO A 120 -24.40 -15.67 -4.73
CA PRO A 120 -23.33 -14.98 -4.01
C PRO A 120 -23.01 -13.58 -4.56
N ALA A 121 -23.11 -13.39 -5.88
CA ALA A 121 -22.88 -12.10 -6.53
C ALA A 121 -23.97 -11.07 -6.25
N GLU A 122 -25.22 -11.52 -6.05
CA GLU A 122 -26.33 -10.66 -5.64
C GLU A 122 -26.23 -10.30 -4.15
N ALA A 123 -25.82 -11.25 -3.30
CA ALA A 123 -25.63 -11.01 -1.87
C ALA A 123 -24.44 -10.08 -1.56
N GLY A 124 -23.41 -10.07 -2.41
CA GLY A 124 -22.24 -9.17 -2.28
C GLY A 124 -22.48 -7.75 -2.79
N ARG A 125 -23.63 -7.46 -3.40
CA ARG A 125 -24.09 -6.10 -3.65
C ARG A 125 -24.92 -5.67 -2.45
N GLU A 126 -24.34 -4.91 -1.54
CA GLU A 126 -25.19 -4.17 -0.59
C GLU A 126 -26.20 -3.31 -1.37
N PRO A 127 -27.44 -3.18 -0.88
CA PRO A 127 -28.43 -2.37 -1.55
C PRO A 127 -27.94 -0.92 -1.58
N GLU A 128 -27.85 -0.32 -2.77
CA GLU A 128 -27.89 1.14 -2.90
C GLU A 128 -29.02 1.63 -2.01
N SER A 129 -28.67 2.36 -0.96
CA SER A 129 -29.60 2.92 -0.01
C SER A 129 -30.73 3.61 -0.77
N VAL A 130 -31.95 3.07 -0.63
CA VAL A 130 -33.17 3.79 -0.98
C VAL A 130 -33.21 5.02 -0.07
N SER A 131 -32.78 6.16 -0.59
CA SER A 131 -33.01 7.46 0.00
C SER A 131 -34.49 7.81 -0.15
N PHE A 132 -35.19 7.88 0.98
CA PHE A 132 -36.42 8.67 1.13
C PHE A 132 -36.06 10.15 1.27
#